data_AF-A0A373GME7-F1
#
_entry.id   AF-A0A373GME7-F1
#
_cell.length_a   1.000
_cell.length_b   1.000
_cell.length_c   1.000
_cell.angle_alpha   90.00
_cell.angle_beta   90.00
_cell.angle_gamma   90.00
#
_symmetry.space_group_name_H-M   'P 1'
#
loop_
_entity.id
_entity.type
_entity.pdbx_description
1 polymer ?
#
loop_
_entity_poly.entity_id
_entity_poly.type
_entity_poly.pdbx_seq_one_letter_code
_entity_poly.pdbx_strand_id
1 'polypeptide(L)'
;YDGLQKIKFEKPRAKYKTEHADELKMFYTARRKLTEEFPDGKVDMGKLSKEYDTLEQEHETTYAEFKTVREDLQRLWKVKSNIDTAVRFNQRTAEQKLQNQPQIRHKKEDMTR
;
A
#
# COMPACT_ATOMS: atom_id res chain seq x y z
N TYR A 1 3.52 -27.40 61.28
CA TYR A 1 4.46 -26.98 60.21
C TYR A 1 5.48 -28.10 60.04
N ASP A 2 6.06 -28.31 58.86
CA ASP A 2 7.13 -29.31 58.58
C ASP A 2 6.72 -30.75 58.17
N GLY A 3 5.88 -30.84 57.13
CA GLY A 3 5.80 -32.04 56.26
C GLY A 3 6.30 -31.74 54.84
N LEU A 4 5.98 -30.55 54.33
CA LEU A 4 6.40 -30.06 53.01
C LEU A 4 7.91 -29.82 52.88
N GLN A 5 8.61 -29.51 53.97
CA GLN A 5 10.07 -29.29 53.96
C GLN A 5 10.88 -30.59 53.76
N LYS A 6 10.27 -31.77 53.97
CA LYS A 6 10.93 -33.07 53.76
C LYS A 6 10.97 -33.50 52.29
N ILE A 7 10.19 -32.87 51.41
CA ILE A 7 10.18 -33.18 49.97
C ILE A 7 11.32 -32.42 49.29
N LYS A 8 12.35 -33.15 48.84
CA LYS A 8 13.53 -32.56 48.18
C LYS A 8 13.24 -32.22 46.73
N PHE A 9 12.60 -31.08 46.48
CA PHE A 9 12.36 -30.55 45.14
C PHE A 9 13.60 -29.95 44.47
N GLU A 10 14.73 -29.85 45.17
CA GLU A 10 15.96 -29.23 44.68
C GLU A 10 16.44 -29.84 43.34
N LYS A 11 16.52 -31.17 43.28
CA LYS A 11 16.95 -31.92 42.08
C LYS A 11 16.00 -31.74 40.89
N PRO A 12 14.68 -31.99 41.01
CA PRO A 12 13.77 -31.77 39.89
C PRO A 12 13.65 -30.29 39.49
N ARG A 13 13.77 -29.35 40.44
CA ARG A 13 13.77 -27.91 40.15
C ARG A 13 15.00 -27.47 39.37
N ALA A 14 16.18 -27.99 39.71
CA ALA A 14 17.41 -27.72 38.96
C ALA A 14 17.29 -28.25 37.52
N LYS A 15 16.82 -29.50 37.37
CA LYS A 15 16.57 -30.10 36.05
C LYS A 15 15.61 -29.27 35.20
N TYR A 16 14.47 -28.85 35.78
CA TYR A 16 13.49 -28.00 35.11
C TYR A 16 14.08 -26.64 34.69
N LYS A 17 14.86 -25.98 35.55
CA LYS A 17 15.49 -24.69 35.22
C LYS A 17 16.49 -24.82 34.07
N THR A 18 17.21 -25.94 33.97
CA THR A 18 18.16 -26.18 32.90
C THR A 18 17.44 -26.54 31.59
N GLU A 19 16.43 -27.40 31.64
CA GLU A 19 15.65 -27.82 30.46
C GLU A 19 14.81 -26.66 29.88
N HIS A 20 14.32 -25.75 30.72
CA HIS A 20 13.47 -24.62 30.33
C HIS A 20 14.16 -23.26 30.44
N ALA A 21 15.50 -23.21 30.43
CA ALA A 21 16.26 -21.98 30.68
C ALA A 21 15.91 -20.86 29.69
N ASP A 22 15.84 -21.19 28.39
CA ASP A 22 15.54 -20.23 27.33
C ASP A 22 14.08 -19.77 27.37
N GLU A 23 13.14 -20.69 27.63
CA GLU A 23 11.72 -20.38 27.79
C GLU A 23 11.49 -19.44 28.98
N LEU A 24 12.13 -19.71 30.12
CA LEU A 24 12.07 -18.85 31.30
C LEU A 24 12.66 -17.46 31.00
N LYS A 25 13.80 -17.40 30.30
CA LYS A 25 14.41 -16.12 29.90
C LYS A 25 13.47 -15.32 28.99
N MET A 26 12.82 -15.96 28.03
CA MET A 26 11.85 -15.32 27.14
C MET A 26 10.61 -14.85 27.90
N PHE A 27 10.06 -15.69 28.78
CA PHE A 27 8.91 -15.34 29.61
C PHE A 27 9.18 -14.10 30.47
N TYR A 28 10.31 -14.06 31.17
CA TYR A 28 10.63 -12.91 32.03
C TYR A 28 10.99 -11.65 31.21
N THR A 29 11.56 -11.80 30.02
CA THR A 29 11.80 -10.68 29.10
C THR A 29 10.47 -10.08 28.62
N ALA A 30 9.54 -10.92 28.17
CA ALA A 30 8.22 -10.50 27.74
C ALA A 30 7.44 -9.84 28.89
N ARG A 31 7.45 -10.47 30.08
CA ARG A 31 6.83 -9.91 31.27
C ARG A 31 7.42 -8.55 31.64
N ARG A 32 8.74 -8.37 31.57
CA ARG A 32 9.38 -7.08 31.86
C ARG A 32 8.89 -5.99 30.92
N LYS A 33 8.85 -6.25 29.62
CA LYS A 33 8.32 -5.30 28.62
C LYS A 33 6.86 -4.95 28.90
N LEU A 34 6.03 -5.97 29.16
CA LEU A 34 4.62 -5.76 29.48
C LEU A 34 4.42 -4.97 30.78
N THR A 35 5.24 -5.18 31.81
CA THR A 35 5.15 -4.40 33.06
C THR A 35 5.67 -2.97 32.90
N GLU A 36 6.64 -2.74 32.00
CA GLU A 36 7.14 -1.40 31.67
C GLU A 36 6.09 -0.58 30.92
N GLU A 37 5.40 -1.21 29.95
CA GLU A 37 4.32 -0.58 29.19
C GLU A 37 3.01 -0.49 30.00
N PHE A 38 2.73 -1.50 30.84
CA PHE A 38 1.50 -1.64 31.63
C PHE A 38 1.82 -1.95 33.10
N PRO A 39 2.24 -0.94 33.90
CA PRO A 39 2.61 -1.14 35.30
C PRO A 39 1.44 -1.66 36.16
N ASP A 40 0.22 -1.22 35.88
CA ASP A 40 -1.01 -1.71 36.54
C ASP A 40 -1.61 -2.95 35.87
N GLY A 41 -0.94 -3.50 34.84
CA GLY A 41 -1.41 -4.65 34.05
C GLY A 41 -2.71 -4.38 33.26
N LYS A 42 -3.15 -3.12 33.20
CA LYS A 42 -4.37 -2.69 32.51
C LYS A 42 -3.99 -1.85 31.30
N VAL A 43 -4.59 -2.19 30.16
CA VAL A 43 -4.56 -1.33 28.97
C VAL A 43 -5.52 -0.17 29.20
N ASP A 44 -5.05 1.06 28.98
CA ASP A 44 -5.92 2.24 29.00
C ASP A 44 -6.79 2.25 27.74
N MET A 45 -7.99 1.70 27.87
CA MET A 45 -8.98 1.64 26.79
C MET A 45 -9.39 3.03 26.30
N GLY A 46 -9.32 4.05 27.17
CA GLY A 46 -9.63 5.43 26.78
C GLY A 46 -8.53 6.02 25.89
N LYS A 47 -7.26 5.76 26.22
CA LYS A 47 -6.13 6.13 25.36
C LYS A 47 -6.21 5.41 24.00
N LEU A 48 -6.50 4.11 24.01
CA LEU A 48 -6.65 3.33 22.79
C LEU A 48 -7.77 3.86 21.90
N SER A 49 -8.95 4.16 22.48
CA SER A 49 -10.07 4.74 21.73
C SER A 49 -9.68 6.07 21.08
N LYS A 50 -9.00 6.95 21.81
CA LYS A 50 -8.55 8.25 21.27
C LYS A 50 -7.56 8.11 20.11
N GLU A 51 -6.63 7.16 20.21
CA GLU A 51 -5.69 6.86 19.12
C GLU A 51 -6.44 6.36 17.88
N TYR A 52 -7.44 5.50 18.06
CA TYR A 52 -8.31 5.06 16.97
C TYR A 52 -9.11 6.21 16.35
N ASP A 53 -9.76 7.05 17.17
CA ASP A 53 -10.56 8.18 16.69
C ASP A 53 -9.68 9.16 15.88
N THR A 54 -8.45 9.42 16.36
CA THR A 54 -7.48 10.28 15.66
C THR A 54 -7.07 9.68 14.34
N LEU A 55 -6.74 8.38 14.33
CA LEU A 55 -6.33 7.66 13.12
C LEU A 55 -7.45 7.62 12.08
N GLU A 56 -8.69 7.38 12.52
CA GLU A 56 -9.86 7.38 11.65
C GLU A 56 -10.07 8.76 11.02
N GLN A 57 -9.98 9.84 11.81
CA GLN A 57 -10.11 11.20 11.32
C GLN A 57 -9.00 11.58 10.31
N GLU A 58 -7.74 11.22 10.59
CA GLU A 58 -6.62 11.45 9.68
C GLU A 58 -6.80 10.67 8.37
N HIS A 59 -7.26 9.43 8.46
CA HIS A 59 -7.54 8.59 7.31
C HIS A 59 -8.68 9.16 6.46
N GLU A 60 -9.81 9.56 7.07
CA GLU A 60 -10.93 10.16 6.35
C GLU A 60 -10.50 11.43 5.60
N THR A 61 -9.72 12.28 6.26
CA THR A 61 -9.22 13.54 5.68
C THR A 61 -8.32 13.24 4.49
N THR A 62 -7.31 12.38 4.66
CA THR A 62 -6.36 12.02 3.60
C THR A 62 -7.06 11.30 2.45
N TYR A 63 -8.02 10.43 2.76
CA TYR A 63 -8.76 9.68 1.75
C TYR A 63 -9.68 10.58 0.92
N ALA A 64 -10.25 11.63 1.51
CA ALA A 64 -11.02 12.63 0.78
C ALA A 64 -10.17 13.34 -0.28
N GLU A 65 -8.92 13.71 0.05
CA GLU A 65 -7.97 14.29 -0.91
C GLU A 65 -7.58 13.28 -2.00
N PHE A 66 -7.31 12.03 -1.62
CA PHE A 66 -7.01 10.99 -2.61
C PHE A 66 -8.15 10.79 -3.60
N LYS A 67 -9.41 10.85 -3.13
CA LYS A 67 -10.58 10.69 -3.98
C LYS A 67 -10.66 11.76 -5.06
N THR A 68 -10.38 13.03 -4.73
CA THR A 68 -10.41 14.12 -5.71
C THR A 68 -9.31 13.94 -6.76
N VAL A 69 -8.08 13.59 -6.34
CA VAL A 69 -6.96 13.30 -7.26
C VAL A 69 -7.29 12.14 -8.20
N ARG A 70 -7.94 11.09 -7.68
CA ARG A 70 -8.36 9.94 -8.50
C ARG A 70 -9.41 10.33 -9.54
N GLU A 71 -10.39 11.15 -9.15
CA GLU A 71 -11.41 11.65 -10.08
C GLU A 71 -10.78 12.53 -11.17
N ASP A 72 -9.81 13.38 -10.82
CA ASP A 72 -9.05 14.19 -11.77
C ASP A 72 -8.28 13.33 -12.77
N LEU A 73 -7.60 12.30 -12.29
CA LEU A 73 -6.89 11.35 -13.13
C LEU A 73 -7.82 10.67 -14.14
N GLN A 74 -9.02 10.26 -13.71
CA GLN A 74 -10.02 9.67 -14.60
C GLN A 74 -10.49 10.66 -15.67
N ARG A 75 -10.70 11.94 -15.29
CA ARG A 75 -11.06 13.00 -16.25
C ARG A 75 -9.95 13.22 -17.28
N LEU A 76 -8.70 13.31 -16.85
CA LEU A 76 -7.55 13.47 -17.73
C LEU A 76 -7.40 12.30 -18.70
N TRP A 77 -7.59 11.07 -18.23
CA TRP A 77 -7.57 9.89 -19.08
C TRP A 77 -8.61 9.93 -20.20
N LYS A 78 -9.84 10.39 -19.89
CA LYS A 78 -10.90 10.55 -20.89
C LYS A 78 -10.54 11.60 -21.93
N VAL A 79 -10.00 12.74 -21.50
CA VAL A 79 -9.54 13.82 -22.40
C VAL A 79 -8.42 13.30 -23.31
N LYS A 80 -7.41 12.64 -22.74
CA LYS A 80 -6.30 12.05 -23.51
C LYS A 80 -6.82 11.07 -24.56
N SER A 81 -7.73 10.17 -24.19
CA SER A 81 -8.31 9.19 -25.12
C SER A 81 -9.03 9.86 -26.30
N ASN A 82 -9.78 10.93 -26.03
CA ASN A 82 -10.44 11.71 -27.07
C ASN A 82 -9.43 12.39 -28.02
N ILE A 83 -8.37 12.99 -27.47
CA ILE A 83 -7.30 13.62 -28.26
C ILE A 83 -6.60 12.57 -29.13
N ASP A 84 -6.18 11.45 -28.55
CA ASP A 84 -5.53 10.36 -29.29
C ASP A 84 -6.40 9.87 -30.46
N THR A 85 -7.72 9.82 -30.24
CA THR A 85 -8.69 9.44 -31.28
C THR A 85 -8.81 10.50 -32.37
N ALA A 86 -8.88 11.78 -32.01
CA ALA A 86 -8.92 12.88 -32.98
C ALA A 86 -7.62 12.96 -33.81
N VAL A 87 -6.46 12.78 -33.17
CA VAL A 87 -5.16 12.75 -33.86
C VAL A 87 -5.12 11.63 -34.90
N ARG A 88 -5.54 10.42 -34.53
CA ARG A 88 -5.62 9.28 -35.47
C ARG A 88 -6.58 9.55 -36.63
N PHE A 89 -7.72 10.18 -36.37
CA PHE A 89 -8.68 10.51 -37.41
C PHE A 89 -8.11 11.53 -38.41
N ASN A 90 -7.46 12.59 -37.90
CA ASN A 90 -6.83 13.61 -38.73
C ASN A 90 -5.68 13.06 -39.57
N GLN A 91 -4.87 12.15 -39.03
CA GLN A 91 -3.80 11.45 -39.77
C GLN A 91 -4.38 10.67 -40.95
N ARG A 92 -5.41 9.84 -40.73
CA ARG A 92 -6.07 9.10 -41.82
C ARG A 92 -6.64 10.03 -42.89
N THR A 93 -7.21 11.16 -42.46
CA THR A 93 -7.79 12.15 -43.39
C THR A 93 -6.70 12.82 -44.23
N ALA A 94 -5.55 13.15 -43.63
CA ALA A 94 -4.41 13.73 -44.34
C ALA A 94 -3.78 12.72 -45.32
N GLU A 95 -3.59 11.47 -44.90
CA GLU A 95 -3.11 10.38 -45.76
C GLU A 95 -4.03 10.15 -46.96
N GLN A 96 -5.35 10.10 -46.74
CA GLN A 96 -6.33 9.98 -47.82
C GLN A 96 -6.30 11.17 -48.77
N LYS A 97 -6.14 12.40 -48.28
CA LYS A 97 -6.02 13.59 -49.14
C LYS A 97 -4.78 13.53 -50.03
N LEU A 98 -3.64 13.07 -49.49
CA LEU A 98 -2.41 12.88 -50.26
C LEU A 98 -2.57 11.78 -51.32
N GLN A 99 -3.21 10.66 -50.97
CA GLN A 99 -3.45 9.56 -51.91
C GLN A 99 -4.38 9.96 -53.06
N ASN A 100 -5.40 10.78 -52.78
CA ASN A 100 -6.38 11.24 -53.77
C ASN A 100 -5.95 12.50 -54.53
N GLN A 101 -4.74 13.04 -54.28
CA GLN A 101 -4.25 14.21 -55.00
C GLN A 101 -3.95 13.82 -56.46
N PRO A 102 -4.59 14.47 -57.45
CA PRO A 102 -4.35 14.15 -58.85
C PRO A 102 -2.89 14.45 -59.20
N GLN A 103 -2.14 13.42 -59.62
CA GLN A 103 -0.81 13.64 -60.18
C GLN A 103 -0.99 14.40 -61.51
N ILE A 104 -0.62 15.68 -61.51
CA ILE A 104 -0.47 16.46 -62.75
C ILE A 104 0.70 15.85 -63.51
N ARG A 105 0.42 14.78 -64.27
CA ARG A 105 1.31 14.31 -65.32
C ARG A 105 1.23 15.34 -66.42
N HIS A 106 2.17 16.28 -66.42
CA HIS A 106 2.49 17.06 -67.60
C HIS A 106 2.86 16.08 -68.71
N LYS A 107 1.88 15.72 -69.57
CA LYS A 107 2.18 15.19 -70.89
C LYS A 107 2.85 16.34 -71.62
N LYS A 108 4.17 16.29 -71.75
CA LYS A 108 4.88 17.09 -72.73
C LYS A 108 4.29 16.72 -74.07
N GLU A 109 3.64 17.70 -74.70
CA GLU A 109 3.22 17.62 -76.08
C GLU A 109 4.47 17.39 -76.91
N ASP A 110 4.64 16.18 -77.44
CA ASP A 110 5.57 15.91 -78.53
C ASP A 110 4.97 16.55 -79.80
N MET A 111 5.03 17.88 -79.87
CA MET A 111 5.07 18.59 -81.15
C MET A 111 6.48 18.44 -81.71
N THR A 112 6.75 17.31 -82.35
CA THR A 112 7.85 17.21 -83.30
C THR A 112 7.27 17.18 -84.71
N ARG A 113 7.72 18.17 -85.46
CA ARG A 113 7.40 18.61 -86.82
C ARG A 113 7.75 17.58 -87.90
#